data_AF-A0A5S9M2Q1-F1
#
_entry.id   AF-A0A5S9M2Q1-F1
#
_cell.length_a   1.000
_cell.length_b   1.000
_cell.length_c   1.000
_cell.angle_alpha   90.00
_cell.angle_beta   90.00
_cell.angle_gamma   90.00
#
_symmetry.space_group_name_H-M   'P 1'
#
loop_
_entity.id
_entity.type
_entity.pdbx_description
1 polymer ?
#
loop_
_entity_poly.entity_id
_entity_poly.type
_entity_poly.pdbx_seq_one_letter_code
_entity_poly.pdbx_strand_id
1 'polypeptide(L)' 'MGRLQKYETKKGDRWMFIIEDGVNPQTGKRQRIVRRGFTKRKNMQLML' A
#
# COMPACT_ATOMS: atom_id res chain seq x y z
N MET A 1 -4.27 6.86 8.06
CA MET A 1 -3.21 6.09 8.78
C MET A 1 -2.50 5.19 7.76
N GLY A 2 -1.17 5.14 7.75
CA GLY A 2 -0.39 4.39 6.76
C GLY A 2 0.16 3.08 7.32
N ARG A 3 0.16 2.00 6.53
CA ARG A 3 0.80 0.74 6.90
C ARG A 3 1.63 0.15 5.77
N LEU A 4 2.67 -0.57 6.18
CA LEU A 4 3.62 -1.26 5.32
C LEU A 4 3.37 -2.76 5.35
N GLN A 5 3.33 -3.38 4.18
CA GLN A 5 3.06 -4.81 4.08
C GLN A 5 3.93 -5.46 3.01
N LYS A 6 4.52 -6.60 3.36
CA LYS A 6 5.22 -7.48 2.42
C LYS A 6 4.20 -8.46 1.83
N TYR A 7 4.35 -8.79 0.55
CA TYR A 7 3.52 -9.78 -0.13
C TYR A 7 4.34 -10.57 -1.14
N GLU A 8 3.96 -11.82 -1.33
CA GLU A 8 4.65 -12.73 -2.23
C GLU A 8 4.10 -12.58 -3.67
N THR A 9 4.98 -12.76 -4.65
CA THR A 9 4.61 -12.86 -6.06
C THR A 9 5.34 -14.04 -6.70
N LYS A 10 4.91 -14.48 -7.88
CA LYS A 10 5.61 -15.50 -8.67
C LYS A 10 7.09 -15.17 -8.98
N LYS A 11 7.48 -13.89 -8.84
CA LYS A 11 8.84 -13.38 -9.07
C LYS A 11 9.56 -13.03 -7.76
N GLY A 12 9.08 -13.56 -6.63
CA GLY A 12 9.59 -13.28 -5.29
C GLY A 12 8.87 -12.14 -4.57
N ASP A 13 9.41 -11.80 -3.41
CA ASP A 13 8.80 -10.88 -2.47
C ASP A 13 8.76 -9.43 -2.96
N ARG A 14 7.65 -8.75 -2.64
CA ARG A 14 7.44 -7.33 -2.91
C ARG A 14 6.87 -6.62 -1.70
N TRP A 15 6.98 -5.30 -1.73
CA TRP A 15 6.43 -4.42 -0.72
C TRP A 15 5.27 -3.60 -1.29
N MET A 16 4.28 -3.34 -0.44
CA MET A 16 3.22 -2.40 -0.66
C MET A 16 3.07 -1.44 0.52
N PHE A 17 2.56 -0.26 0.21
CA PHE A 17 2.17 0.76 1.13
C PHE A 17 0.68 1.03 0.98
N ILE A 18 -0.03 1.05 2.10
CA ILE A 18 -1.48 1.22 2.16
C ILE A 18 -1.75 2.44 3.03
N ILE A 19 -2.42 3.43 2.45
CA ILE A 19 -2.94 4.61 3.16
C ILE A 19 -4.44 4.43 3.27
N GLU A 20 -4.96 4.44 4.49
CA GLU A 20 -6.40 4.57 4.73
C GLU A 20 -6.82 6.01 4.40
N ASP A 21 -7.76 6.16 3.47
CA ASP A 21 -8.25 7.43 2.90
C ASP A 21 -9.74 7.63 3.25
N GLY A 22 -10.07 7.37 4.52
CA GLY A 22 -11.42 7.57 5.04
C GLY A 22 -12.49 6.65 4.44
N VAL A 23 -13.72 7.15 4.40
CA VAL A 23 -14.91 6.43 3.93
C VAL A 23 -15.54 7.24 2.79
N ASN A 24 -15.83 6.59 1.67
CA ASN A 24 -16.52 7.22 0.56
C ASN A 24 -17.95 7.62 0.99
N PRO A 25 -18.32 8.91 0.96
CA PRO A 25 -19.64 9.35 1.41
C PRO A 25 -20.79 8.85 0.52
N GLN A 26 -20.53 8.52 -0.75
CA GLN A 26 -21.56 8.03 -1.69
C GLN A 26 -21.83 6.53 -1.55
N THR A 27 -20.83 5.75 -1.15
CA THR A 27 -20.94 4.27 -1.11
C THR A 27 -20.81 3.67 0.29
N GLY A 28 -20.41 4.47 1.29
CA GLY A 28 -20.14 4.03 2.65
C GLY A 28 -18.93 3.10 2.79
N LYS A 29 -18.18 2.85 1.71
CA LYS A 29 -17.03 1.93 1.71
C LYS A 29 -15.76 2.65 2.12
N ARG A 30 -14.91 1.96 2.90
CA ARG A 30 -13.55 2.44 3.20
C ARG A 30 -12.76 2.61 1.92
N GLN A 31 -12.13 3.77 1.77
CA GLN A 31 -11.20 4.04 0.68
C GLN A 31 -9.78 3.84 1.18
N ARG A 32 -8.95 3.27 0.31
CA ARG A 32 -7.52 3.10 0.56
C ARG A 32 -6.73 3.36 -0.70
N ILE A 33 -5.62 4.05 -0.54
CA ILE A 33 -4.62 4.23 -1.60
C ILE A 33 -3.55 3.16 -1.40
N VAL A 34 -3.35 2.33 -2.42
CA VAL A 34 -2.37 1.22 -2.37
C VAL A 34 -1.30 1.45 -3.43
N ARG A 35 -0.05 1.64 -3.00
CA ARG A 35 1.13 1.63 -3.87
C ARG A 35 1.90 0.34 -3.65
N ARG A 36 2.13 -0.45 -4.70
CA ARG A 36 2.74 -1.80 -4.60
C ARG A 36 3.81 -2.04 -5.66
N GLY A 37 4.59 -3.10 -5.45
CA GLY A 37 5.57 -3.59 -6.42
C GLY A 37 7.00 -3.20 -6.11
N PHE A 38 7.26 -2.60 -4.94
CA PHE A 38 8.61 -2.22 -4.55
C PHE A 38 9.45 -3.46 -4.23
N THR A 39 10.65 -3.55 -4.82
CA THR A 39 11.62 -4.61 -4.53
C THR A 39 12.36 -4.36 -3.23
N LYS A 40 12.66 -3.10 -2.92
CA LYS A 40 13.41 -2.69 -1.72
C LYS A 40 12.55 -1.81 -0.83
N ARG A 41 12.60 -2.06 0.47
CA ARG A 41 11.94 -1.22 1.50
C ARG A 41 12.40 0.24 1.43
N LYS A 42 13.70 0.48 1.13
CA LYS A 42 14.28 1.82 1.04
C LYS A 42 13.66 2.70 -0.06
N ASN A 43 13.30 2.10 -1.20
CA ASN A 43 12.66 2.84 -2.31
C ASN A 43 11.22 3.22 -1.98
N MET A 44 10.57 2.47 -1.08
CA MET A 44 9.22 2.77 -0.61
C MET A 44 9.23 3.91 0.41
N GLN A 45 10.24 3.97 1.30
CA GLN A 45 10.33 5.01 2.34
C GLN A 45 10.55 6.41 1.77
N LEU A 46 11.06 6.54 0.54
CA LEU A 46 11.22 7.81 -0.16
C LEU A 46 9.91 8.35 -0.77
N MET A 47 8.85 7.53 -0.85
CA MET A 47 7.53 7.93 -1.37
C MET A 47 6.53 8.33 -0.28
N LEU A 48 6.97 8.31 0.98
CA LEU A 48 6.25 8.76 2.17
C LEU A 48 6.62 10.21 2.47
#